data_AF-A0A2A4M3J0-F1
#
_entry.id   AF-A0A2A4M3J0-F1
#
_cell.length_a   1.000
_cell.length_b   1.000
_cell.length_c   1.000
_cell.angle_alpha   90.00
_cell.angle_beta   90.00
_cell.angle_gamma   90.00
#
_symmetry.space_group_name_H-M   'P 1'
#
loop_
_entity.id
_entity.type
_entity.pdbx_description
1 polymer ?
#
loop_
_entity_poly.entity_id
_entity_poly.type
_entity_poly.pdbx_seq_one_letter_code
_entity_poly.pdbx_strand_id
1 'polypeptide(L)'
;MNVETSEVVRGLRRGVELAPDDANAHLLLGTALAEAGQLAEALGHLQRAVALDPALVRGHIRSGNLLRELSRTGEAVEAYGRALELRPADPFILSNLGNAWLDLS
;
A
#
# COMPACT_ATOMS: atom_id res chain seq x y z
N MET A 1 13.60 -0.74 15.77
CA MET A 1 13.98 -0.73 14.34
C MET A 1 15.03 -1.82 14.16
N ASN A 2 14.71 -2.91 13.46
CA ASN A 2 15.63 -4.03 13.28
C ASN A 2 16.62 -3.70 12.16
N VAL A 3 17.89 -4.09 12.33
CA VAL A 3 18.97 -3.81 11.36
C VAL A 3 18.65 -4.38 9.97
N GLU A 4 17.97 -5.52 9.91
CA GLU A 4 17.54 -6.15 8.65
C GLU A 4 16.54 -5.29 7.88
N THR A 5 15.57 -4.67 8.57
CA THR A 5 14.57 -3.79 7.96
C THR A 5 15.23 -2.51 7.38
N SER A 6 16.27 -2.01 8.03
CA SER A 6 17.04 -0.84 7.57
C SER A 6 17.76 -1.09 6.25
N GLU A 7 18.43 -2.24 6.09
CA GLU A 7 19.15 -2.57 4.85
C GLU A 7 18.18 -2.84 3.68
N VAL A 8 17.03 -3.47 3.93
CA VAL A 8 15.98 -3.68 2.92
C VAL A 8 15.46 -2.34 2.40
N VAL A 9 15.08 -1.42 3.29
CA VAL A 9 14.60 -0.09 2.91
C VAL A 9 15.66 0.65 2.10
N ARG A 10 16.94 0.58 2.50
CA ARG A 10 18.05 1.21 1.76
C ARG A 10 18.19 0.67 0.34
N GLY A 11 18.17 -0.65 0.16
CA GLY A 11 18.24 -1.28 -1.15
C GLY A 11 17.05 -0.88 -2.04
N LEU A 12 15.85 -0.86 -1.48
CA LEU A 12 14.63 -0.49 -2.20
C LEU A 12 14.60 1.00 -2.59
N ARG A 13 15.11 1.91 -1.74
CA ARG A 13 15.32 3.32 -2.11
C ARG A 13 16.21 3.45 -3.33
N ARG A 14 17.32 2.72 -3.36
CA ARG A 14 18.21 2.71 -4.53
C ARG A 14 17.49 2.19 -5.78
N GLY A 15 16.63 1.19 -5.64
CA GLY A 15 15.77 0.69 -6.72
C GLY A 15 14.87 1.79 -7.29
N VAL A 16 14.18 2.54 -6.43
CA VAL A 16 13.33 3.67 -6.85
C VAL A 16 14.14 4.80 -7.48
N GLU A 17 15.35 5.11 -6.99
CA GLU A 17 16.24 6.10 -7.62
C GLU A 17 16.65 5.70 -9.05
N LEU A 18 16.89 4.41 -9.28
CA LEU A 18 17.28 3.89 -10.59
C LEU A 18 16.10 3.78 -11.56
N ALA A 19 14.89 3.58 -11.05
CA ALA A 19 13.67 3.43 -11.82
C ALA A 19 12.49 4.16 -11.15
N PRO A 20 12.43 5.51 -11.21
CA PRO A 20 11.44 6.32 -10.49
C PRO A 20 10.01 6.19 -11.01
N ASP A 21 9.83 5.59 -12.19
CA ASP A 21 8.52 5.33 -12.79
C ASP A 21 8.14 3.84 -12.75
N ASP A 22 8.90 3.00 -12.03
CA ASP A 22 8.52 1.61 -11.78
C ASP A 22 7.54 1.52 -10.60
N ALA A 23 6.28 1.22 -10.92
CA ALA A 23 5.21 1.05 -9.93
C ALA A 23 5.54 -0.05 -8.89
N ASN A 24 6.20 -1.14 -9.29
CA ASN A 24 6.56 -2.23 -8.39
C ASN A 24 7.69 -1.83 -7.44
N ALA A 25 8.68 -1.04 -7.90
CA ALA A 25 9.72 -0.51 -7.04
C ALA A 25 9.12 0.37 -5.92
N HIS A 26 8.18 1.25 -6.29
CA HIS A 26 7.42 2.04 -5.33
C HIS A 26 6.56 1.18 -4.39
N LEU A 27 5.87 0.15 -4.88
CA LEU A 27 5.09 -0.78 -4.06
C LEU A 27 5.94 -1.49 -3.00
N LEU A 28 7.11 -2.00 -3.41
CA LEU A 28 8.02 -2.72 -2.52
C LEU A 28 8.58 -1.79 -1.44
N LEU A 29 9.06 -0.61 -1.82
CA LEU A 29 9.57 0.37 -0.87
C LEU A 29 8.47 0.83 0.10
N GLY A 30 7.28 1.16 -0.41
CA GLY A 30 6.14 1.54 0.44
C GLY A 30 5.75 0.45 1.43
N THR A 31 5.75 -0.81 1.01
CA THR A 31 5.47 -1.95 1.90
C THR A 31 6.53 -2.08 2.99
N ALA A 32 7.82 -2.03 2.63
CA ALA A 32 8.91 -2.15 3.60
C ALA A 32 8.95 -0.98 4.60
N LEU A 33 8.64 0.23 4.14
CA LEU A 33 8.52 1.41 5.01
C LEU A 33 7.36 1.28 6.00
N ALA A 34 6.22 0.72 5.57
CA ALA A 34 5.09 0.47 6.45
C ALA A 34 5.47 -0.53 7.56
N GLU A 35 6.14 -1.64 7.20
CA GLU A 35 6.66 -2.62 8.15
C GLU A 35 7.73 -2.03 9.10
N ALA A 36 8.46 -1.00 8.66
CA ALA A 36 9.41 -0.25 9.46
C ALA A 36 8.75 0.81 10.38
N GLY A 37 7.42 1.01 10.30
CA GLY A 37 6.68 2.04 11.03
C GLY A 37 6.80 3.45 10.43
N GLN A 38 7.39 3.60 9.24
CA GLN A 38 7.53 4.87 8.53
C GLN A 38 6.26 5.17 7.70
N LEU A 39 5.11 5.20 8.37
CA LEU A 39 3.79 5.12 7.73
C LEU A 39 3.49 6.26 6.73
N ALA A 40 3.90 7.50 7.03
CA ALA A 40 3.65 8.64 6.15
C ALA A 40 4.42 8.50 4.82
N GLU A 41 5.68 8.09 4.89
CA GLU A 41 6.51 7.89 3.69
C GLU A 41 6.04 6.66 2.90
N ALA A 42 5.68 5.59 3.62
CA ALA A 42 5.09 4.40 3.03
C ALA A 42 3.87 4.73 2.16
N LEU A 43 2.95 5.55 2.69
CA LEU A 43 1.75 5.93 1.97
C LEU A 43 2.07 6.71 0.68
N GLY A 44 3.05 7.62 0.73
CA GLY A 44 3.48 8.36 -0.45
C GLY A 44 4.00 7.44 -1.57
N HIS A 45 4.80 6.42 -1.21
CA HIS A 45 5.27 5.44 -2.19
C HIS A 45 4.15 4.54 -2.72
N LEU A 46 3.22 4.10 -1.87
CA LEU A 46 2.07 3.30 -2.31
C LEU A 46 1.12 4.10 -3.23
N GLN A 47 0.90 5.38 -2.93
CA GLN A 47 0.15 6.29 -3.80
C GLN A 47 0.85 6.49 -5.15
N ARG A 48 2.17 6.65 -5.17
CA ARG A 48 2.93 6.73 -6.42
C ARG A 48 2.85 5.44 -7.22
N ALA A 49 2.89 4.27 -6.56
CA ALA A 49 2.73 2.98 -7.21
C ALA A 49 1.39 2.85 -7.95
N VAL A 50 0.27 3.18 -7.30
CA VAL A 50 -1.06 3.11 -7.93
C VAL A 50 -1.31 4.24 -8.94
N ALA A 51 -0.59 5.35 -8.85
CA ALA A 51 -0.64 6.40 -9.88
C ALA A 51 0.12 5.99 -11.15
N LEU A 52 1.23 5.26 -11.00
CA LEU A 52 2.02 4.73 -12.12
C LEU A 52 1.33 3.54 -12.80
N ASP A 53 0.73 2.65 -12.00
CA ASP A 53 -0.08 1.53 -12.48
C ASP A 53 -1.41 1.46 -11.73
N PRO A 54 -2.48 2.07 -12.26
CA PRO A 54 -3.80 2.02 -11.66
C PRO A 54 -4.40 0.62 -11.57
N ALA A 55 -3.92 -0.34 -12.38
CA ALA A 55 -4.38 -1.74 -12.36
C ALA A 55 -3.61 -2.61 -11.34
N LEU A 56 -2.65 -2.03 -10.61
CA LEU A 56 -1.86 -2.73 -9.61
C LEU A 56 -2.68 -3.03 -8.35
N VAL A 57 -3.43 -4.14 -8.39
CA VAL A 57 -4.32 -4.58 -7.30
C VAL A 57 -3.61 -4.59 -5.93
N ARG A 58 -2.36 -5.06 -5.89
CA ARG A 58 -1.57 -5.11 -4.64
C ARG A 58 -1.30 -3.72 -4.06
N GLY A 59 -1.11 -2.71 -4.90
CA GLY A 59 -0.93 -1.32 -4.46
C GLY A 59 -2.16 -0.79 -3.75
N HIS A 60 -3.33 -0.97 -4.35
CA HIS A 60 -4.61 -0.59 -3.74
C HIS A 60 -4.86 -1.29 -2.40
N ILE A 61 -4.61 -2.60 -2.31
CA ILE A 61 -4.75 -3.35 -1.06
C ILE A 61 -3.78 -2.85 0.02
N ARG A 62 -2.50 -2.63 -0.34
CA ARG A 62 -1.49 -2.14 0.60
C ARG A 62 -1.81 -0.73 1.08
N SER A 63 -2.25 0.17 0.20
CA SER A 63 -2.73 1.50 0.55
C SER A 63 -3.91 1.42 1.50
N GLY A 64 -4.91 0.58 1.21
CA GLY A 64 -6.07 0.39 2.09
C GLY A 64 -5.69 -0.10 3.50
N ASN A 65 -4.78 -1.07 3.60
CA ASN A 65 -4.30 -1.56 4.89
C ASN A 65 -3.63 -0.46 5.70
N LEU A 66 -2.73 0.30 5.07
CA LEU A 66 -2.01 1.39 5.71
C LEU A 66 -2.93 2.55 6.11
N LEU A 67 -3.92 2.87 5.27
CA LEU A 67 -4.92 3.89 5.58
C LEU A 67 -5.80 3.50 6.78
N ARG A 68 -6.17 2.22 6.92
CA ARG A 68 -6.84 1.73 8.14
C ARG A 68 -5.96 1.87 9.38
N GLU A 69 -4.69 1.51 9.28
CA GLU A 69 -3.73 1.68 10.40
C GLU A 69 -3.58 3.15 10.82
N LEU A 70 -3.71 4.07 9.86
CA LEU A 70 -3.70 5.51 10.10
C LEU A 70 -5.07 6.09 10.51
N SER A 71 -6.07 5.25 10.78
CA SER A 71 -7.46 5.64 11.07
C SER A 71 -8.12 6.51 9.99
N ARG A 72 -7.62 6.44 8.75
CA ARG A 72 -8.17 7.10 7.56
C ARG A 72 -9.13 6.15 6.84
N THR A 73 -10.11 5.65 7.59
CA THR A 73 -10.93 4.50 7.19
C THR A 73 -11.75 4.75 5.91
N GLY A 74 -12.25 5.97 5.70
CA GLY A 74 -12.97 6.32 4.46
C GLY A 74 -12.12 6.14 3.20
N GLU A 75 -10.87 6.60 3.23
CA GLU A 75 -9.94 6.43 2.11
C GLU A 75 -9.52 4.96 1.93
N ALA A 76 -9.46 4.20 3.03
CA ALA A 76 -9.19 2.76 2.95
C ALA A 76 -10.31 2.01 2.22
N VAL A 77 -11.57 2.34 2.52
CA VAL A 77 -12.74 1.79 1.82
C VAL A 77 -12.64 2.05 0.32
N GLU A 78 -12.29 3.27 -0.08
CA GLU A 78 -12.09 3.63 -1.49
C GLU A 78 -10.97 2.79 -2.13
N ALA A 79 -9.83 2.66 -1.46
CA ALA A 79 -8.70 1.88 -1.96
C ALA A 79 -9.05 0.40 -2.15
N TYR A 80 -9.71 -0.23 -1.17
CA TYR A 80 -10.19 -1.61 -1.33
C TYR A 80 -11.29 -1.73 -2.39
N GLY A 81 -12.15 -0.73 -2.53
CA GLY A 81 -13.14 -0.66 -3.61
C GLY A 81 -12.48 -0.73 -4.99
N ARG A 82 -11.41 0.06 -5.21
CA ARG A 82 -10.61 -0.03 -6.45
C ARG A 82 -9.97 -1.40 -6.65
N ALA A 83 -9.43 -1.99 -5.59
CA ALA A 83 -8.88 -3.34 -5.67
C ALA A 83 -9.95 -4.38 -6.08
N LEU A 84 -11.18 -4.24 -5.56
CA LEU A 84 -12.31 -5.13 -5.84
C LEU A 84 -12.86 -4.93 -7.25
N GLU A 85 -12.87 -3.70 -7.78
CA GLU A 85 -13.22 -3.42 -9.18
C GLU A 85 -12.27 -4.16 -10.14
N LEU A 86 -10.97 -4.16 -9.84
CA LEU A 86 -9.95 -4.84 -10.64
C LEU A 86 -9.98 -6.36 -10.50
N ARG A 87 -10.37 -6.86 -9.32
CA ARG A 87 -10.51 -8.30 -9.06
C ARG A 87 -11.82 -8.57 -8.31
N PRO A 88 -12.93 -8.70 -9.04
CA PRO A 88 -14.23 -8.98 -8.45
C PRO A 88 -14.22 -10.30 -7.69
N ALA A 89 -14.95 -10.35 -6.58
CA ALA A 89 -15.12 -11.53 -5.73
C ALA A 89 -13.84 -12.11 -5.11
N ASP A 90 -12.74 -11.35 -5.02
CA ASP A 90 -11.56 -11.77 -4.25
C ASP A 90 -11.89 -11.79 -2.74
N PRO A 91 -11.84 -12.96 -2.07
CA PRO A 91 -12.22 -13.08 -0.66
C PRO A 91 -11.32 -12.28 0.29
N PHE A 92 -10.06 -12.05 -0.08
CA PHE A 92 -9.13 -11.27 0.73
C PHE A 92 -9.48 -9.78 0.68
N ILE A 93 -9.83 -9.27 -0.50
CA ILE A 93 -10.25 -7.88 -0.67
C ILE A 93 -11.60 -7.65 0.05
N LEU A 94 -12.56 -8.56 -0.12
CA LEU A 94 -13.86 -8.48 0.55
C LEU A 94 -13.73 -8.49 2.08
N SER A 95 -12.87 -9.34 2.63
CA SER A 95 -12.58 -9.37 4.07
C SER A 95 -12.01 -8.04 4.57
N ASN A 96 -11.02 -7.49 3.86
CA ASN A 96 -10.41 -6.22 4.23
C ASN A 96 -11.38 -5.04 4.11
N LEU A 97 -12.19 -5.00 3.06
CA LEU A 97 -13.24 -4.00 2.86
C LEU A 97 -14.31 -4.10 3.94
N GLY A 98 -14.76 -5.30 4.29
CA GLY A 98 -15.72 -5.52 5.38
C GLY A 98 -15.19 -5.00 6.72
N ASN A 99 -13.92 -5.30 7.03
CA ASN A 99 -13.27 -4.75 8.22
C ASN A 99 -13.17 -3.22 8.17
N ALA A 100 -12.86 -2.63 7.01
CA ALA A 100 -12.84 -1.19 6.84
C ALA A 100 -14.21 -0.54 7.11
N TRP A 101 -15.30 -1.17 6.63
CA TRP A 101 -16.65 -0.67 6.91
C TRP A 101 -17.02 -0.75 8.39
N LEU A 102 -16.62 -1.82 9.08
CA LEU A 102 -16.83 -1.94 10.53
C LEU A 102 -16.04 -0.90 11.32
N ASP A 103 -14.84 -0.53 10.88
CA ASP A 103 -14.04 0.52 11.50
C ASP A 103 -14.59 1.94 11.24
N LEU A 104 -15.48 2.10 10.25
CA LEU A 104 -16.07 3.38 9.85
C LEU A 104 -17.39 3.68 10.58
N SER A 105 -18.06 2.64 11.09
CA SER A 105 -19.35 2.72 11.81
C SER A 105 -19.18 3.08 13.28
#